data_AF-A0A1S2LIY3-F1
#
_entry.id   AF-A0A1S2LIY3-F1
#
_cell.length_a   1.000
_cell.length_b   1.000
_cell.length_c   1.000
_cell.angle_alpha   90.00
_cell.angle_beta   90.00
_cell.angle_gamma   90.00
#
_symmetry.space_group_name_H-M   'P 1'
#
loop_
_entity.id
_entity.type
_entity.pdbx_description
1 polymer ?
#
loop_
_entity_poly.entity_id
_entity_poly.type
_entity_poly.pdbx_seq_one_letter_code
_entity_poly.pdbx_strand_id
1 'polypeptide(L)'
;MKKYLLLTILFTTLFSHSASAISPEFLEEKYLPKFEDIERRAILQLNSLIDEAYVEYHNKKEKGEITLPLLFNYIERGKKLEDDVEIEFQSLLTQVKAEIKANDLPEELTYPYEKYYIKSKRNNKLKILKNITLEGHKITF
;
A
#
# COMPACT_ATOMS: atom_id res chain seq x y z
N MET A 1 63.89 -1.67 47.80
CA MET A 1 62.57 -1.48 48.41
C MET A 1 62.02 -0.10 48.04
N LYS A 2 61.03 -0.03 47.14
CA LYS A 2 59.91 0.92 47.16
C LYS A 2 58.92 0.47 46.09
N LYS A 3 57.73 0.08 46.55
CA LYS A 3 56.59 -0.41 45.79
C LYS A 3 55.80 0.80 45.26
N TYR A 4 55.51 0.85 43.97
CA TYR A 4 54.41 1.65 43.39
C TYR A 4 53.88 0.83 42.21
N LEU A 5 52.82 0.06 42.46
CA LEU A 5 51.40 0.40 42.28
C LEU A 5 50.99 0.30 40.81
N LEU A 6 50.23 -0.76 40.52
CA LEU A 6 49.50 -1.01 39.29
C LEU A 6 48.72 0.25 38.85
N LEU A 7 48.78 0.55 37.56
CA LEU A 7 47.62 1.06 36.84
C LEU A 7 47.53 0.33 35.50
N THR A 8 46.85 -0.81 35.53
CA THR A 8 46.36 -1.52 34.35
C THR A 8 45.32 -0.61 33.67
N ILE A 9 45.72 0.07 32.60
CA ILE A 9 44.77 0.69 31.69
C ILE A 9 44.20 -0.44 30.82
N LEU A 10 43.09 -0.99 31.29
CA LEU A 10 42.26 -1.93 30.54
C LEU A 10 41.61 -1.12 29.40
N PHE A 11 42.20 -1.17 28.21
CA PHE A 11 41.60 -0.60 27.00
C PHE A 11 40.54 -1.59 26.50
N THR A 12 39.40 -1.67 27.19
CA THR A 12 38.22 -2.34 26.66
C THR A 12 37.55 -1.41 25.66
N THR A 13 37.94 -1.53 24.40
CA THR A 13 37.09 -1.12 23.29
C THR A 13 35.82 -1.97 23.37
N LEU A 14 34.77 -1.37 23.93
CA LEU A 14 33.40 -1.79 23.67
C LEU A 14 33.21 -1.66 22.15
N PHE A 15 33.45 -2.73 21.41
CA PHE A 15 32.74 -2.94 20.16
C PHE A 15 31.27 -3.03 20.56
N SER A 16 30.58 -1.90 20.52
CA SER A 16 29.14 -1.90 20.32
C SER A 16 28.92 -2.76 19.09
N HIS A 17 28.40 -3.96 19.29
CA HIS A 17 27.84 -4.77 18.22
C HIS A 17 26.72 -3.91 17.66
N SER A 18 26.98 -3.18 16.58
CA SER A 18 25.94 -2.47 15.86
C SER A 18 24.92 -3.54 15.49
N ALA A 19 23.75 -3.49 16.14
CA ALA A 19 22.59 -4.23 15.67
C ALA A 19 22.51 -3.96 14.16
N SER A 20 22.52 -5.01 13.35
CA SER A 20 22.47 -4.96 11.88
C SER A 20 21.62 -3.77 11.43
N ALA A 21 22.28 -2.69 10.98
CA ALA A 21 21.57 -1.47 10.62
C ALA A 21 20.57 -1.82 9.52
N ILE A 22 19.28 -1.71 9.82
CA ILE A 22 18.24 -1.92 8.81
C ILE A 22 18.48 -0.88 7.71
N SER A 23 18.77 -1.36 6.50
CA SER A 23 19.00 -0.48 5.36
C SER A 23 17.67 -0.10 4.69
N PRO A 24 17.63 1.01 3.93
CA PRO A 24 16.47 1.34 3.10
C PRO A 24 16.03 0.19 2.19
N GLU A 25 16.99 -0.56 1.64
CA GLU A 25 16.74 -1.72 0.77
C GLU A 25 16.03 -2.85 1.52
N PHE A 26 16.35 -3.07 2.80
CA PHE A 26 15.65 -4.07 3.62
C PHE A 26 14.18 -3.68 3.86
N LEU A 27 13.90 -2.41 4.13
CA LEU A 27 12.51 -1.94 4.27
C LEU A 27 11.76 -2.12 2.96
N GLU A 28 12.39 -1.78 1.84
CA GLU A 28 11.79 -1.93 0.51
C GLU A 28 11.46 -3.39 0.21
N GLU A 29 12.43 -4.31 0.37
CA GLU A 29 12.23 -5.75 0.15
C GLU A 29 11.11 -6.31 1.04
N LYS A 30 11.01 -5.83 2.28
CA LYS A 30 10.02 -6.30 3.26
C LYS A 30 8.60 -5.76 3.02
N TYR A 31 8.47 -4.52 2.57
CA TYR A 31 7.18 -3.81 2.57
C TYR A 31 6.62 -3.53 1.18
N LEU A 32 7.46 -3.31 0.17
CA LEU A 32 6.99 -3.04 -1.19
C LEU A 32 6.07 -4.18 -1.71
N PRO A 33 6.43 -5.48 -1.60
CA PRO A 33 5.55 -6.56 -2.07
C PRO A 33 4.19 -6.59 -1.37
N LYS A 34 4.11 -6.09 -0.13
CA LYS A 34 2.86 -6.04 0.64
C LYS A 34 1.96 -4.90 0.17
N PHE A 35 2.54 -3.74 -0.14
CA PHE A 35 1.81 -2.64 -0.76
C PHE A 35 1.29 -3.03 -2.16
N GLU A 36 2.11 -3.73 -2.95
CA GLU A 36 1.72 -4.26 -4.26
C GLU A 36 0.60 -5.31 -4.15
N ASP A 37 0.59 -6.14 -3.11
CA ASP A 37 -0.51 -7.08 -2.86
C ASP A 37 -1.83 -6.35 -2.55
N ILE A 38 -1.81 -5.31 -1.72
CA ILE A 38 -2.99 -4.48 -1.43
C ILE A 38 -3.54 -3.90 -2.74
N GLU A 39 -2.69 -3.31 -3.58
CA GLU A 39 -3.10 -2.77 -4.88
C GLU A 39 -3.67 -3.86 -5.80
N ARG A 40 -3.00 -5.00 -5.92
CA ARG A 40 -3.46 -6.09 -6.78
C ARG A 40 -4.84 -6.60 -6.34
N ARG A 41 -5.06 -6.80 -5.04
CA ARG A 41 -6.36 -7.21 -4.51
C ARG A 41 -7.44 -6.16 -4.77
N ALA A 42 -7.12 -4.89 -4.57
CA ALA A 42 -8.02 -3.77 -4.87
C ALA A 42 -8.45 -3.76 -6.34
N ILE A 43 -7.49 -3.94 -7.27
CA ILE A 43 -7.77 -4.01 -8.71
C ILE A 43 -8.71 -5.17 -9.05
N LEU A 44 -8.46 -6.36 -8.50
CA LEU A 44 -9.30 -7.53 -8.76
C LEU A 44 -10.74 -7.31 -8.27
N GLN A 45 -10.92 -6.76 -7.08
CA GLN A 45 -12.24 -6.47 -6.52
C GLN A 45 -12.95 -5.37 -7.33
N LEU A 46 -12.22 -4.35 -7.76
CA LEU A 46 -12.76 -3.28 -8.59
C LEU A 46 -13.23 -3.78 -9.95
N ASN A 47 -12.49 -4.71 -10.57
CA ASN A 47 -12.93 -5.37 -11.80
C ASN A 47 -14.20 -6.19 -11.60
N SER A 48 -14.29 -6.96 -10.52
CA SER A 48 -15.51 -7.69 -10.17
C SER A 48 -16.71 -6.76 -10.06
N LEU A 49 -16.55 -5.62 -9.36
CA LEU A 49 -17.62 -4.62 -9.23
C LEU A 49 -18.08 -4.08 -10.59
N ILE A 50 -17.15 -3.86 -11.51
CA ILE A 50 -17.46 -3.31 -12.84
C ILE A 50 -18.15 -4.37 -13.71
N ASP A 51 -17.67 -5.61 -13.69
CA ASP A 51 -18.30 -6.72 -14.41
C ASP A 51 -19.72 -6.99 -13.90
N GLU A 52 -19.91 -7.00 -12.57
CA GLU A 52 -21.23 -7.12 -11.95
C GLU A 52 -22.16 -5.97 -12.36
N ALA A 53 -21.67 -4.72 -12.32
CA ALA A 53 -22.45 -3.54 -12.73
C ALA A 53 -22.89 -3.63 -14.18
N TYR A 54 -22.00 -4.11 -15.05
CA TYR A 54 -22.26 -4.28 -16.47
C TYR A 54 -23.35 -5.33 -16.72
N VAL A 55 -23.21 -6.51 -16.13
CA VAL A 55 -24.19 -7.60 -16.25
C VAL A 55 -25.56 -7.17 -15.72
N GLU A 56 -25.60 -6.54 -14.55
CA GLU A 56 -26.85 -6.09 -13.95
C GLU A 56 -27.52 -4.96 -14.76
N TYR A 57 -26.73 -4.03 -15.30
CA TYR A 57 -27.23 -2.98 -16.18
C TYR A 57 -27.91 -3.57 -17.41
N HIS A 58 -27.25 -4.50 -18.10
CA HIS A 58 -27.81 -5.15 -19.29
C HIS A 58 -29.09 -5.91 -18.98
N ASN A 59 -29.10 -6.71 -17.92
CA ASN A 59 -30.27 -7.47 -17.48
C ASN A 59 -31.46 -6.55 -17.15
N LYS A 60 -31.23 -5.43 -16.47
CA LYS A 60 -32.28 -4.46 -16.13
C LYS A 60 -32.78 -3.70 -17.35
N LYS A 61 -31.86 -3.32 -18.25
CA LYS A 61 -32.20 -2.64 -19.50
C LYS A 61 -33.09 -3.50 -20.39
N GLU A 62 -32.78 -4.78 -20.55
CA GLU A 62 -33.58 -5.72 -21.34
C GLU A 62 -35.00 -5.90 -20.78
N LYS A 63 -35.15 -5.79 -19.46
CA LYS A 63 -36.44 -5.85 -18.76
C LYS A 63 -37.19 -4.51 -18.73
N GLY A 64 -36.60 -3.43 -19.25
CA GLY A 64 -37.18 -2.08 -19.18
C GLY A 64 -37.20 -1.46 -17.78
N GLU A 65 -36.37 -1.95 -16.87
CA GLU A 65 -36.26 -1.44 -15.50
C GLU A 65 -35.44 -0.14 -15.44
N ILE A 66 -35.70 0.70 -14.42
CA ILE A 66 -34.93 1.93 -14.18
C ILE A 66 -33.52 1.56 -13.69
N THR A 67 -32.50 2.04 -14.40
CA THR A 67 -31.09 1.73 -14.11
C THR A 67 -30.37 2.79 -13.28
N LEU A 68 -30.99 3.95 -13.00
CA LEU A 68 -30.33 5.00 -12.21
C LEU A 68 -29.97 4.56 -10.77
N PRO A 69 -30.83 3.83 -10.03
CA PRO A 69 -30.46 3.30 -8.70
C PRO A 69 -29.24 2.38 -8.74
N LEU A 70 -29.06 1.64 -9.84
CA LEU A 70 -27.89 0.78 -10.05
C LEU A 70 -26.59 1.60 -9.99
N LEU A 71 -26.56 2.74 -10.68
CA LEU A 71 -25.39 3.61 -10.72
C LEU A 71 -24.97 4.03 -9.30
N PHE A 72 -25.92 4.50 -8.49
CA PHE A 72 -25.64 4.93 -7.12
C PHE A 72 -25.15 3.77 -6.24
N ASN A 73 -25.75 2.58 -6.38
CA ASN A 73 -25.31 1.38 -5.65
C ASN A 73 -23.84 1.05 -5.95
N TYR A 74 -23.44 1.02 -7.22
CA TYR A 74 -22.04 0.70 -7.57
C TYR A 74 -21.05 1.82 -7.25
N ILE A 75 -21.48 3.09 -7.26
CA ILE A 75 -20.67 4.19 -6.74
C ILE A 75 -20.40 4.00 -5.24
N GLU A 76 -21.42 3.64 -4.46
CA GLU A 76 -21.28 3.40 -3.03
C GLU A 76 -20.38 2.20 -2.74
N ARG A 77 -20.57 1.08 -3.44
CA ARG A 77 -19.71 -0.10 -3.33
C ARG A 77 -18.25 0.20 -3.71
N GLY A 78 -18.03 0.99 -4.77
CA GLY A 78 -16.70 1.43 -5.19
C GLY A 78 -16.03 2.33 -4.14
N LYS A 79 -16.79 3.26 -3.54
CA LYS A 79 -16.29 4.10 -2.43
C LYS A 79 -15.93 3.25 -1.21
N LYS A 80 -16.77 2.28 -0.86
CA LYS A 80 -16.49 1.38 0.26
C LYS A 80 -15.19 0.59 0.04
N LEU A 81 -14.97 0.08 -1.17
CA LEU A 81 -13.72 -0.57 -1.55
C LEU A 81 -12.51 0.38 -1.40
N GLU A 82 -12.64 1.63 -1.86
CA GLU A 82 -11.59 2.65 -1.70
C GLU A 82 -11.26 2.91 -0.22
N ASP A 83 -12.28 3.05 0.62
CA ASP A 83 -12.12 3.26 2.07
C ASP A 83 -11.44 2.06 2.75
N ASP A 84 -11.81 0.83 2.38
CA ASP A 84 -11.20 -0.39 2.93
C ASP A 84 -9.72 -0.52 2.56
N VAL A 85 -9.40 -0.23 1.29
CA VAL A 85 -8.01 -0.23 0.80
C VAL A 85 -7.19 0.85 1.48
N GLU A 86 -7.77 2.03 1.71
CA GLU A 86 -7.10 3.11 2.46
C GLU A 86 -6.78 2.67 3.89
N ILE A 87 -7.71 2.02 4.59
CA ILE A 87 -7.48 1.51 5.95
C ILE A 87 -6.33 0.49 5.97
N GLU A 88 -6.33 -0.47 5.05
CA GLU A 88 -5.24 -1.47 4.95
C GLU A 88 -3.90 -0.80 4.64
N PHE A 89 -3.88 0.13 3.69
CA PHE A 89 -2.68 0.88 3.31
C PHE A 89 -2.12 1.68 4.48
N GLN A 90 -2.95 2.46 5.19
CA GLN A 90 -2.54 3.27 6.33
C GLN A 90 -2.07 2.41 7.51
N SER A 91 -2.69 1.25 7.71
CA SER A 91 -2.24 0.28 8.72
C SER A 91 -0.83 -0.23 8.42
N LEU A 92 -0.55 -0.59 7.16
CA LEU A 92 0.78 -1.04 6.74
C LEU A 92 1.81 0.09 6.82
N LEU A 93 1.45 1.30 6.40
CA LEU A 93 2.31 2.48 6.50
C LEU A 93 2.67 2.81 7.96
N THR A 94 1.71 2.64 8.87
CA THR A 94 1.95 2.82 10.32
C THR A 94 2.97 1.81 10.84
N GLN A 95 2.94 0.56 10.35
CA GLN A 95 3.94 -0.45 10.71
C GLN A 95 5.34 -0.08 10.20
N VAL A 96 5.44 0.42 8.95
CA VAL A 96 6.70 0.92 8.38
C VAL A 96 7.26 2.06 9.23
N LYS A 97 6.41 3.04 9.58
CA LYS A 97 6.78 4.19 10.44
C LYS A 97 7.27 3.74 11.82
N ALA A 98 6.59 2.78 12.43
CA ALA A 98 7.00 2.23 13.72
C ALA A 98 8.36 1.52 13.64
N GLU A 99 8.61 0.75 12.58
CA GLU A 99 9.89 0.05 12.39
C GLU A 99 11.04 1.02 12.10
N ILE A 100 10.83 2.04 11.27
CA ILE A 100 11.79 3.12 11.04
C ILE A 100 12.18 3.79 12.36
N LYS A 101 11.18 4.19 13.15
CA LYS A 101 11.39 4.82 14.45
C LYS A 101 12.12 3.91 15.44
N ALA A 102 11.79 2.62 15.48
CA ALA A 102 12.42 1.66 16.39
C ALA A 102 13.91 1.40 16.07
N ASN A 103 14.34 1.72 14.85
CA ASN A 103 15.71 1.54 14.39
C ASN A 103 16.45 2.88 14.19
N ASP A 104 15.91 3.98 14.75
CA ASP A 104 16.48 5.33 14.66
C ASP A 104 16.77 5.77 13.21
N LEU A 105 15.93 5.32 12.27
CA LEU A 105 16.05 5.65 10.85
C LEU A 105 15.31 6.95 10.50
N PRO A 106 15.70 7.64 9.40
CA PRO A 106 14.99 8.84 8.93
C PRO A 106 13.55 8.54 8.51
N GLU A 107 12.60 9.38 8.94
CA GLU A 107 11.17 9.22 8.60
C GLU A 107 10.91 9.38 7.09
N GLU A 108 11.76 10.11 6.38
CA GLU A 108 11.70 10.34 4.94
C GLU A 108 11.74 9.04 4.13
N LEU A 109 12.20 7.93 4.72
CA LEU A 109 12.14 6.61 4.11
C LEU A 109 10.70 6.12 3.89
N THR A 110 9.68 6.76 4.46
CA THR A 110 8.27 6.42 4.19
C THR A 110 7.73 7.05 2.91
N TYR A 111 8.35 8.12 2.42
CA TYR A 111 7.82 8.92 1.30
C TYR A 111 7.64 8.14 0.00
N PRO A 112 8.53 7.19 -0.37
CA PRO A 112 8.31 6.37 -1.56
C PRO A 112 7.00 5.58 -1.52
N TYR A 113 6.60 5.05 -0.37
CA TYR A 113 5.37 4.26 -0.22
C TYR A 113 4.11 5.12 -0.32
N GLU A 114 4.11 6.29 0.33
CA GLU A 114 3.01 7.26 0.24
C GLU A 114 2.83 7.74 -1.21
N LYS A 115 3.94 8.06 -1.88
CA LYS A 115 3.94 8.49 -3.29
C LYS A 115 3.50 7.37 -4.23
N TYR A 116 3.95 6.13 -3.97
CA TYR A 116 3.53 4.95 -4.72
C TYR A 116 2.00 4.80 -4.69
N TYR A 117 1.41 4.87 -3.51
CA TYR A 117 -0.03 4.72 -3.33
C TYR A 117 -0.86 5.79 -4.03
N ILE A 118 -0.50 7.07 -3.86
CA ILE A 118 -1.20 8.17 -4.55
C ILE A 118 -1.12 7.99 -6.07
N LYS A 119 0.05 7.59 -6.59
CA LYS A 119 0.25 7.35 -8.02
C LYS A 119 -0.58 6.15 -8.50
N SER A 120 -0.57 5.04 -7.77
CA SER A 120 -1.35 3.85 -8.04
C SER A 120 -2.85 4.18 -8.13
N LYS A 121 -3.40 4.81 -7.10
CA LYS A 121 -4.81 5.23 -7.02
C LYS A 121 -5.22 6.07 -8.23
N ARG A 122 -4.40 7.06 -8.60
CA ARG A 122 -4.63 7.91 -9.79
C ARG A 122 -4.58 7.11 -11.08
N ASN A 123 -3.57 6.25 -11.25
CA ASN A 123 -3.40 5.44 -12.45
C ASN A 123 -4.56 4.46 -12.65
N ASN A 124 -5.01 3.79 -11.59
CA ASN A 124 -6.12 2.85 -11.64
C ASN A 124 -7.42 3.55 -12.04
N LYS A 125 -7.70 4.73 -11.47
CA LYS A 125 -8.84 5.56 -11.89
C LYS A 125 -8.80 5.92 -13.38
N LEU A 126 -7.63 6.35 -13.87
CA LEU A 126 -7.46 6.71 -15.29
C LEU A 126 -7.62 5.49 -16.21
N LYS A 127 -7.04 4.34 -15.85
CA LYS A 127 -7.19 3.08 -16.60
C LYS A 127 -8.66 2.67 -16.70
N ILE A 128 -9.41 2.72 -15.60
CA ILE A 128 -10.83 2.37 -15.58
C ILE A 128 -11.64 3.29 -16.49
N LEU A 129 -11.45 4.61 -16.36
CA LEU A 129 -12.12 5.58 -17.22
C LEU A 129 -11.82 5.33 -18.69
N LYS A 130 -10.56 5.04 -19.03
CA LYS A 130 -10.15 4.69 -20.40
C LYS A 130 -10.88 3.43 -20.89
N ASN A 131 -10.88 2.36 -20.09
CA ASN A 131 -11.41 1.07 -20.51
C ASN A 131 -12.94 1.15 -20.69
N ILE A 132 -13.66 1.75 -19.74
CA ILE A 132 -15.13 1.90 -19.82
C ILE A 132 -15.56 2.80 -20.99
N THR A 133 -14.76 3.80 -21.38
CA THR A 133 -15.14 4.77 -22.43
C THR A 133 -14.65 4.42 -23.83
N LEU A 134 -13.54 3.68 -23.98
CA LEU A 134 -12.88 3.48 -25.28
C LEU A 134 -12.79 2.02 -25.74
N GLU A 135 -12.72 1.06 -24.81
CA GLU A 135 -12.39 -0.34 -25.14
C GLU A 135 -13.54 -1.33 -24.88
N GLY A 136 -14.66 -0.83 -24.34
CA GLY A 136 -15.79 -1.66 -23.88
C GLY A 136 -15.64 -2.11 -22.43
N HIS A 137 -16.59 -2.89 -21.91
CA HIS A 137 -16.67 -3.22 -20.48
C HIS A 137 -15.52 -4.11 -19.95
N LYS A 138 -14.65 -4.65 -20.83
CA LYS A 138 -13.51 -5.46 -20.41
C LYS A 138 -12.35 -4.58 -19.99
N ILE A 139 -12.03 -4.60 -18.71
CA ILE A 139 -10.89 -3.88 -18.15
C ILE A 139 -9.66 -4.80 -18.19
N THR A 140 -8.68 -4.45 -19.02
CA THR A 140 -7.37 -5.10 -19.05
C THR A 140 -6.32 -4.17 -18.43
N PHE A 141 -5.37 -4.72 -17.65
CA PHE A 141 -4.39 -3.96 -16.86
C PHE A 141 -2.96 -4.12 -17.35
#